data_AF-A0A8B9NS32-F1
#
_entry.id   AF-A0A8B9NS32-F1
#
_cell.length_a   1.000
_cell.length_b   1.000
_cell.length_c   1.000
_cell.angle_alpha   90.00
_cell.angle_beta   90.00
_cell.angle_gamma   90.00
#
_symmetry.space_group_name_H-M   'P 1'
#
loop_
_entity.id
_entity.type
_entity.pdbx_description
1 polymer ?
#
loop_
_entity_poly.entity_id
_entity_poly.type
_entity_poly.pdbx_seq_one_letter_code
_entity_poly.pdbx_strand_id
1 'polypeptide(L)'
;MTSSQVENKTKGKPQKQICQVVLDHFEKQYTTELGHTWTSVRDVLTYPLCWQYAILLNKFSQSSELENTLGVKGYHPAFQGPLPYLPALLKCYIRRTPGRFPAQKHQAGKLKEYYLLNAASLLPVLALEVKDGEDVLDLCAAPGGKSIAILQCAYPGQFHCNEYDDLRSRWLKQTIESFIPYPLINVITVSKLDGRQIGDLKPELYEKVLVDAPCSNDRSWLFSSDIQQAMLRLMQRKELPSLQFQLLSPRAETTDYAATLCGGLPVCTHGK
;
A
#
# COMPACT_ATOMS: atom_id res chain seq x y z
N MET A 1 -49.17 -21.26 8.77
CA MET A 1 -49.34 -19.85 9.17
C MET A 1 -49.19 -19.83 10.68
N THR A 2 -48.17 -19.26 11.32
CA THR A 2 -47.51 -17.96 11.10
C THR A 2 -46.13 -17.96 11.78
N SER A 3 -45.15 -17.43 11.03
CA SER A 3 -43.90 -16.75 11.40
C SER A 3 -43.45 -16.75 12.88
N SER A 4 -42.33 -17.45 13.15
CA SER A 4 -41.41 -17.10 14.23
C SER A 4 -40.32 -16.19 13.67
N GLN A 5 -40.25 -14.96 14.19
CA GLN A 5 -39.26 -13.96 13.85
C GLN A 5 -37.89 -14.40 14.37
N VAL A 6 -36.94 -14.61 13.46
CA VAL A 6 -35.52 -14.73 13.79
C VAL A 6 -34.95 -13.31 13.76
N GLU A 7 -34.80 -12.70 14.94
CA GLU A 7 -34.05 -11.47 15.12
C GLU A 7 -32.58 -11.69 14.77
N ASN A 8 -32.17 -11.14 13.63
CA ASN A 8 -30.81 -11.21 13.15
C ASN A 8 -29.97 -10.18 13.91
N LYS A 9 -29.31 -10.61 14.99
CA LYS A 9 -28.34 -9.80 15.75
C LYS A 9 -27.20 -9.33 14.84
N THR A 10 -27.32 -8.10 14.35
CA THR A 10 -26.22 -7.40 13.69
C THR A 10 -25.22 -7.00 14.78
N LYS A 11 -24.22 -7.85 15.04
CA LYS A 11 -23.05 -7.47 15.84
C LYS A 11 -22.35 -6.32 15.12
N GLY A 12 -22.59 -5.09 15.55
CA GLY A 12 -21.87 -3.91 15.09
C GLY A 12 -20.38 -4.12 15.28
N LYS A 13 -19.58 -3.85 14.24
CA LYS A 13 -18.11 -3.81 14.39
C LYS A 13 -17.76 -2.80 15.48
N PRO A 14 -16.84 -3.11 16.41
CA PRO A 14 -16.46 -2.17 17.45
C PRO A 14 -15.98 -0.87 16.80
N GLN A 15 -16.52 0.25 17.26
CA GLN A 15 -16.08 1.57 16.86
C GLN A 15 -14.60 1.69 17.21
N LYS A 16 -13.77 2.09 16.24
CA LYS A 16 -12.33 2.20 16.44
C LYS A 16 -12.07 3.23 17.55
N GLN A 17 -11.63 2.75 18.72
CA GLN A 17 -11.28 3.60 19.85
C GLN A 17 -9.83 4.06 19.70
N ILE A 18 -9.57 5.33 20.03
CA ILE A 18 -8.23 5.90 20.00
C ILE A 18 -7.43 5.37 21.19
N CYS A 19 -6.20 4.92 20.92
CA CYS A 19 -5.22 4.59 21.95
C CYS A 19 -4.60 5.88 22.49
N GLN A 20 -5.01 6.29 23.68
CA GLN A 20 -4.58 7.57 24.26
C GLN A 20 -3.07 7.66 24.44
N VAL A 21 -2.43 6.56 24.86
CA VAL A 21 -0.96 6.50 25.04
C VAL A 21 -0.21 6.81 23.73
N VAL A 22 -0.74 6.33 22.59
CA VAL A 22 -0.16 6.60 21.27
C VAL A 22 -0.43 8.04 20.86
N LEU A 23 -1.64 8.55 21.10
CA LEU A 23 -1.98 9.93 20.81
C LEU A 23 -1.12 10.91 21.62
N ASP A 24 -0.95 10.69 22.92
CA ASP A 24 -0.11 11.54 23.80
C ASP A 24 1.35 11.57 23.33
N HIS A 25 1.86 10.43 22.85
CA HIS A 25 3.19 10.37 22.25
C HIS A 25 3.28 11.21 20.97
N PHE A 26 2.28 11.09 20.07
CA PHE A 26 2.20 11.88 18.85
C PHE A 26 2.05 13.38 19.14
N GLU A 27 1.25 13.76 20.13
CA GLU A 27 1.11 15.15 20.57
C GLU A 27 2.47 15.73 20.96
N LYS A 28 3.26 15.02 21.77
CA LYS A 28 4.60 15.48 22.18
C LYS A 28 5.56 15.61 20.99
N GLN A 29 5.61 14.58 20.14
CA GLN A 29 6.55 14.52 19.03
C GLN A 29 6.17 15.50 17.91
N TYR A 30 4.96 15.37 17.36
CA TYR A 30 4.55 16.10 16.17
C TYR A 30 4.19 17.57 16.41
N THR A 31 3.84 17.97 17.64
CA THR A 31 3.79 19.40 17.96
C THR A 31 5.16 20.05 17.81
N THR A 32 6.23 19.33 18.17
CA THR A 32 7.61 19.83 18.02
C THR A 32 8.04 19.85 16.55
N GLU A 33 7.71 18.81 15.78
CA GLU A 33 8.13 18.67 14.39
C GLU A 33 7.30 19.50 13.39
N LEU A 34 5.98 19.60 13.59
CA LEU A 34 5.04 20.21 12.65
C LEU A 34 4.45 21.54 13.14
N GLY A 35 4.67 21.92 14.40
CA GLY A 35 4.15 23.15 14.99
C GLY A 35 2.63 23.27 14.84
N HIS A 36 2.16 24.41 14.33
CA HIS A 36 0.73 24.69 14.15
C HIS A 36 0.03 23.77 13.13
N THR A 37 0.78 23.17 12.19
CA THR A 37 0.22 22.24 11.20
C THR A 37 -0.24 20.93 11.84
N TRP A 38 0.31 20.58 13.01
CA TRP A 38 -0.06 19.36 13.73
C TRP A 38 -1.56 19.33 14.05
N THR A 39 -2.18 20.44 14.42
CA THR A 39 -3.61 20.47 14.78
C THR A 39 -4.48 19.95 13.64
N SER A 40 -4.27 20.44 12.41
CA SER A 40 -5.02 19.96 11.24
C SER A 40 -4.71 18.51 10.90
N VAL A 41 -3.44 18.09 11.02
CA VAL A 41 -3.04 16.69 10.77
C VAL A 41 -3.69 15.74 11.79
N ARG A 42 -3.68 16.11 13.08
CA ARG A 42 -4.30 15.35 14.17
C ARG A 42 -5.79 15.19 13.96
N ASP A 43 -6.49 16.24 13.56
CA ASP A 43 -7.94 16.20 13.34
C ASP A 43 -8.29 15.19 12.24
N VAL A 44 -7.49 15.15 11.16
CA VAL A 44 -7.62 14.14 10.08
C VAL A 44 -7.22 12.73 10.55
N LEU A 45 -6.16 12.61 11.36
CA LEU A 45 -5.70 11.33 11.89
C LEU A 45 -6.69 10.69 12.86
N THR A 46 -7.35 11.49 13.69
CA THR A 46 -8.27 11.02 14.74
C THR A 46 -9.71 10.86 14.27
N TYR A 47 -10.05 11.28 13.05
CA TYR A 47 -11.40 11.19 12.49
C TYR A 47 -11.49 10.19 11.31
N PRO A 48 -11.74 8.89 11.54
CA PRO A 48 -11.73 7.87 10.49
C PRO A 48 -12.62 8.11 9.27
N LEU A 49 -13.64 8.95 9.39
CA LEU A 49 -14.58 9.25 8.32
C LEU A 49 -13.97 10.15 7.23
N CYS A 50 -12.94 10.95 7.53
CA CYS A 50 -12.25 11.74 6.49
C CYS A 50 -11.22 10.91 5.71
N TRP A 51 -11.02 9.65 6.05
CA TRP A 51 -10.04 8.80 5.38
C TRP A 51 -10.53 8.37 4.00
N GLN A 52 -9.81 8.86 2.99
CA GLN A 52 -10.07 8.51 1.61
C GLN A 52 -9.36 7.22 1.24
N TYR A 53 -10.08 6.36 0.53
CA TYR A 53 -9.56 5.15 -0.07
C TYR A 53 -9.72 5.27 -1.58
N ALA A 54 -8.71 4.82 -2.30
CA ALA A 54 -8.74 4.69 -3.72
C ALA A 54 -9.13 3.26 -4.12
N ILE A 55 -9.86 3.16 -5.23
CA ILE A 55 -10.23 1.92 -5.89
C ILE A 55 -9.36 1.83 -7.13
N LEU A 56 -8.32 1.00 -7.06
CA LEU A 56 -7.48 0.66 -8.20
C LEU A 56 -8.13 -0.50 -8.94
N LEU A 57 -8.57 -0.29 -10.18
CA LEU A 57 -9.15 -1.36 -10.98
C LEU A 57 -8.08 -2.35 -11.42
N ASN A 58 -8.47 -3.61 -11.52
CA ASN A 58 -7.64 -4.66 -12.07
C ASN A 58 -7.83 -4.75 -13.58
N LYS A 59 -6.80 -4.39 -14.35
CA LYS A 59 -6.78 -4.46 -15.82
C LYS A 59 -7.00 -5.88 -16.35
N PHE A 60 -6.70 -6.90 -15.56
CA PHE A 60 -6.85 -8.30 -15.95
C PHE A 60 -8.26 -8.87 -15.74
N SER A 61 -9.17 -8.11 -15.14
CA SER A 61 -10.54 -8.54 -14.89
C SER A 61 -11.53 -7.36 -14.94
N GLN A 62 -11.31 -6.42 -15.88
CA GLN A 62 -12.16 -5.23 -15.98
C GLN A 62 -13.59 -5.60 -16.35
N SER A 63 -14.54 -4.88 -15.74
CA SER A 63 -15.96 -4.96 -16.03
C SER A 63 -16.51 -3.55 -16.18
N SER A 64 -17.21 -3.29 -17.30
CA SER A 64 -17.90 -2.01 -17.53
C SER A 64 -19.00 -1.75 -16.49
N GLU A 65 -19.60 -2.81 -15.94
CA GLU A 65 -20.60 -2.73 -14.88
C GLU A 65 -20.04 -2.13 -13.58
N LEU A 66 -18.79 -2.46 -13.24
CA LEU A 66 -18.12 -1.90 -12.08
C LEU A 66 -17.91 -0.40 -12.22
N GLU A 67 -17.39 0.06 -13.36
CA GLU A 67 -17.15 1.49 -13.60
C GLU A 67 -18.46 2.30 -13.54
N ASN A 68 -19.54 1.77 -14.12
CA ASN A 68 -20.88 2.35 -13.99
C ASN A 68 -21.34 2.42 -12.52
N THR A 69 -21.14 1.34 -11.76
CA THR A 69 -21.48 1.28 -10.33
C THR A 69 -20.69 2.31 -9.52
N LEU A 70 -19.41 2.50 -9.84
CA LEU A 70 -18.55 3.50 -9.22
C LEU A 70 -19.09 4.92 -9.48
N GLY A 71 -19.43 5.23 -10.74
CA GLY A 71 -20.02 6.51 -11.13
C GLY A 71 -21.31 6.82 -10.37
N VAL A 72 -22.25 5.88 -10.33
CA VAL A 72 -23.53 6.02 -9.59
C VAL A 72 -23.30 6.24 -8.08
N LYS A 73 -22.23 5.67 -7.52
CA LYS A 73 -21.84 5.84 -6.11
C LYS A 73 -21.00 7.10 -5.83
N GLY A 74 -20.82 7.96 -6.83
CA GLY A 74 -20.12 9.24 -6.73
C GLY A 74 -18.58 9.13 -6.75
N TYR A 75 -18.05 7.98 -7.17
CA TYR A 75 -16.62 7.85 -7.42
C TYR A 75 -16.27 8.48 -8.77
N HIS A 76 -15.10 9.10 -8.83
CA HIS A 76 -14.57 9.72 -10.04
C HIS A 76 -13.09 9.37 -10.19
N PRO A 77 -12.54 9.42 -11.42
CA PRO A 77 -11.12 9.19 -11.64
C PRO A 77 -10.26 10.06 -10.72
N ALA A 78 -9.26 9.45 -10.10
CA ALA A 78 -8.33 10.10 -9.17
C ALA A 78 -7.40 11.10 -9.88
N PHE A 79 -7.15 10.86 -11.16
CA PHE A 79 -6.30 11.68 -12.01
C PHE A 79 -7.19 12.27 -13.10
N GLN A 80 -7.18 13.61 -13.23
CA GLN A 80 -7.94 14.33 -14.25
C GLN A 80 -6.96 14.96 -15.25
N GLY A 81 -7.17 14.68 -16.54
CA GLY A 81 -6.34 15.18 -17.64
C GLY A 81 -5.19 14.25 -18.04
N PRO A 82 -4.60 14.48 -19.23
CA PRO A 82 -3.42 13.74 -19.67
C PRO A 82 -2.22 14.16 -18.83
N LEU A 83 -1.81 13.30 -17.90
CA LEU A 83 -0.54 13.42 -17.21
C LEU A 83 0.53 12.70 -18.05
N PRO A 84 1.64 13.35 -18.43
CA PRO A 84 2.60 12.77 -19.38
C PRO A 84 3.26 11.47 -18.88
N TYR A 85 3.31 11.26 -17.57
CA TYR A 85 3.87 10.11 -16.88
C TYR A 85 2.81 9.13 -16.34
N LEU A 86 1.51 9.41 -16.52
CA LEU A 86 0.46 8.50 -16.04
C LEU A 86 0.31 7.34 -17.02
N PRO A 87 0.51 6.09 -16.58
CA PRO A 87 0.34 4.94 -17.45
C PRO A 87 -1.10 4.87 -17.96
N ALA A 88 -1.29 4.78 -19.27
CA ALA A 88 -2.60 4.82 -19.92
C ALA A 88 -3.57 3.75 -19.39
N LEU A 89 -3.03 2.65 -18.84
CA LEU A 89 -3.79 1.52 -18.31
C LEU A 89 -4.23 1.70 -16.85
N LEU A 90 -3.68 2.68 -16.12
CA LEU A 90 -3.95 2.84 -14.70
C LEU A 90 -5.31 3.51 -14.47
N LYS A 91 -6.31 2.69 -14.14
CA LYS A 91 -7.64 3.18 -13.73
C LYS A 91 -7.76 3.20 -12.21
N CYS A 92 -7.85 4.40 -11.65
CA CYS A 92 -7.99 4.60 -10.22
C CYS A 92 -9.12 5.60 -9.91
N TYR A 93 -9.99 5.24 -8.97
CA TYR A 93 -11.17 6.00 -8.60
C TYR A 93 -11.15 6.39 -7.13
N ILE A 94 -11.54 7.64 -6.82
CA ILE A 94 -11.67 8.17 -5.46
C ILE A 94 -13.06 8.76 -5.25
N ARG A 95 -13.41 8.98 -4.00
CA ARG A 95 -14.63 9.69 -3.61
C ARG A 95 -14.32 10.65 -2.49
N ARG A 96 -14.85 11.88 -2.58
CA ARG A 96 -14.65 12.93 -1.58
C ARG A 96 -15.43 12.66 -0.30
N THR A 97 -16.58 11.99 -0.40
CA THR A 97 -17.46 11.70 0.72
C THR A 97 -17.03 10.43 1.49
N PRO A 98 -17.19 10.44 2.82
CA PRO A 98 -16.88 9.29 3.67
C PRO A 98 -17.54 8.00 3.22
N GLY A 99 -16.85 6.88 3.44
CA GLY A 99 -17.37 5.53 3.29
C GLY A 99 -16.50 4.66 2.40
N ARG A 100 -16.60 3.36 2.60
CA ARG A 100 -15.70 2.38 2.01
C ARG A 100 -16.45 1.52 1.00
N PHE A 101 -15.84 1.32 -0.16
CA PHE A 101 -16.30 0.29 -1.09
C PHE A 101 -16.08 -1.10 -0.47
N PRO A 102 -16.95 -2.09 -0.72
CA PRO A 102 -16.77 -3.44 -0.18
C PRO A 102 -15.42 -4.03 -0.56
N ALA A 103 -14.80 -4.79 0.33
CA ALA A 103 -13.57 -5.52 0.02
C ALA A 103 -13.90 -6.87 -0.60
N GLN A 104 -13.19 -7.26 -1.66
CA GLN A 104 -13.30 -8.59 -2.25
C GLN A 104 -12.37 -9.57 -1.51
N LYS A 105 -12.93 -10.71 -1.07
CA LYS A 105 -12.14 -11.79 -0.47
C LYS A 105 -11.38 -12.55 -1.55
N HIS A 106 -10.22 -13.09 -1.18
CA HIS A 106 -9.48 -14.01 -2.04
C HIS A 106 -10.34 -15.25 -2.33
N GLN A 107 -10.35 -15.68 -3.59
CA GLN A 107 -11.00 -16.90 -4.06
C GLN A 107 -10.09 -17.52 -5.13
N ALA A 108 -9.67 -18.77 -4.91
CA ALA A 108 -8.79 -19.46 -5.84
C ALA A 108 -9.41 -19.53 -7.25
N GLY A 109 -8.61 -19.22 -8.27
CA GLY A 109 -9.05 -19.22 -9.67
C GLY A 109 -9.94 -18.05 -10.10
N LYS A 110 -10.26 -17.11 -9.20
CA LYS A 110 -11.05 -15.91 -9.53
C LYS A 110 -10.29 -14.63 -9.23
N LEU A 111 -10.05 -13.85 -10.29
CA LEU A 111 -9.45 -12.53 -10.16
C LEU A 111 -10.42 -11.53 -9.53
N LYS A 112 -9.87 -10.66 -8.68
CA LYS A 112 -10.57 -9.52 -8.10
C LYS A 112 -10.58 -8.37 -9.09
N GLU A 113 -11.69 -7.66 -9.12
CA GLU A 113 -11.93 -6.55 -10.04
C GLU A 113 -11.22 -5.26 -9.61
N TYR A 114 -10.88 -5.13 -8.32
CA TYR A 114 -10.22 -3.93 -7.79
C TYR A 114 -9.48 -4.19 -6.48
N TYR A 115 -8.48 -3.35 -6.23
CA TYR A 115 -7.75 -3.25 -4.97
C TYR A 115 -8.15 -1.96 -4.23
N LEU A 116 -8.36 -2.07 -2.91
CA LEU A 116 -8.62 -0.91 -2.04
C LEU A 116 -7.33 -0.49 -1.34
N LEU A 117 -6.81 0.69 -1.66
CA LEU A 117 -5.57 1.22 -1.08
C LEU A 117 -5.76 2.67 -0.63
N ASN A 118 -4.78 3.20 0.10
CA ASN A 118 -4.65 4.64 0.29
C ASN A 118 -4.20 5.24 -1.06
N ALA A 119 -4.86 6.31 -1.52
CA ALA A 119 -4.51 6.97 -2.79
C ALA A 119 -3.03 7.41 -2.81
N ALA A 120 -2.52 7.88 -1.67
CA ALA A 120 -1.13 8.30 -1.54
C ALA A 120 -0.12 7.17 -1.81
N SER A 121 -0.51 5.89 -1.65
CA SER A 121 0.37 4.76 -1.95
C SER A 121 0.67 4.60 -3.44
N LEU A 122 -0.06 5.26 -4.34
CA LEU A 122 0.23 5.27 -5.78
C LEU A 122 1.37 6.21 -6.15
N LEU A 123 1.64 7.25 -5.34
CA LEU A 123 2.66 8.25 -5.65
C LEU A 123 4.06 7.65 -5.90
N PRO A 124 4.61 6.78 -5.03
CA PRO A 124 5.93 6.16 -5.30
C PRO A 124 5.91 5.22 -6.50
N VAL A 125 4.77 4.59 -6.81
CA VAL A 125 4.64 3.71 -7.98
C VAL A 125 4.67 4.51 -9.26
N LEU A 126 3.94 5.64 -9.30
CA LEU A 126 3.91 6.54 -10.44
C LEU A 126 5.27 7.20 -10.66
N ALA A 127 5.93 7.61 -9.59
CA ALA A 127 7.22 8.28 -9.67
C ALA A 127 8.39 7.36 -10.04
N LEU A 128 8.21 6.02 -9.95
CA LEU A 128 9.19 5.05 -10.42
C LEU A 128 9.18 4.91 -11.96
N GLU A 129 8.07 5.28 -12.61
CA GLU A 129 7.90 5.30 -14.06
C GLU A 129 8.36 4.01 -14.76
N VAL A 130 7.96 2.87 -14.18
CA VAL A 130 8.27 1.53 -14.73
C VAL A 130 7.76 1.40 -16.17
N LYS A 131 8.60 0.89 -17.05
CA LYS A 131 8.28 0.59 -18.46
C LYS A 131 8.16 -0.91 -18.68
N ASP A 132 7.48 -1.27 -19.75
CA ASP A 132 7.33 -2.67 -20.16
C ASP A 132 8.69 -3.27 -20.49
N GLY A 133 8.95 -4.48 -19.98
CA GLY A 133 10.19 -5.21 -20.19
C GLY A 133 11.31 -4.93 -19.18
N GLU A 134 11.21 -3.89 -18.35
CA GLU A 134 12.21 -3.60 -17.30
C GLU A 134 12.15 -4.65 -16.18
N ASP A 135 13.29 -4.99 -15.58
CA ASP A 135 13.35 -5.82 -14.38
C ASP A 135 13.16 -4.98 -13.12
N VAL A 136 12.18 -5.37 -12.31
CA VAL A 136 11.69 -4.55 -11.19
C VAL A 136 11.80 -5.31 -9.88
N LEU A 137 12.22 -4.62 -8.82
CA LEU A 137 12.22 -5.11 -7.45
C LEU A 137 11.26 -4.31 -6.57
N ASP A 138 10.34 -4.97 -5.89
CA ASP A 138 9.64 -4.46 -4.72
C ASP A 138 10.25 -5.11 -3.47
N LEU A 139 11.11 -4.36 -2.77
CA LEU A 139 11.97 -4.89 -1.71
C LEU A 139 11.20 -5.27 -0.43
N CYS A 140 10.06 -4.63 -0.20
CA CYS A 140 9.22 -4.76 1.00
C CYS A 140 7.75 -4.87 0.59
N ALA A 141 7.44 -5.90 -0.19
CA ALA A 141 6.25 -5.94 -1.03
C ALA A 141 4.93 -6.16 -0.29
N ALA A 142 4.91 -6.81 0.87
CA ALA A 142 3.64 -7.18 1.49
C ALA A 142 2.89 -5.97 2.09
N PRO A 143 1.55 -5.94 2.05
CA PRO A 143 0.66 -7.00 1.61
C PRO A 143 0.47 -7.08 0.08
N GLY A 144 1.16 -6.27 -0.72
CA GLY A 144 1.17 -6.35 -2.19
C GLY A 144 0.48 -5.19 -2.90
N GLY A 145 -0.05 -4.20 -2.18
CA GLY A 145 -0.83 -3.11 -2.80
C GLY A 145 -0.04 -2.29 -3.82
N LYS A 146 1.24 -1.99 -3.54
CA LYS A 146 2.13 -1.28 -4.46
C LYS A 146 2.62 -2.18 -5.58
N SER A 147 2.91 -3.45 -5.29
CA SER A 147 3.28 -4.44 -6.31
C SER A 147 2.15 -4.66 -7.33
N ILE A 148 0.90 -4.76 -6.86
CA ILE A 148 -0.26 -4.81 -7.76
C ILE A 148 -0.38 -3.52 -8.56
N ALA A 149 -0.17 -2.34 -7.96
CA ALA A 149 -0.19 -1.07 -8.68
C ALA A 149 0.88 -0.99 -9.78
N ILE A 150 2.12 -1.44 -9.53
CA ILE A 150 3.16 -1.55 -10.57
C ILE A 150 2.66 -2.43 -11.74
N LEU A 151 2.08 -3.59 -11.44
CA LEU A 151 1.55 -4.49 -12.47
C LEU A 151 0.30 -3.95 -13.18
N GLN A 152 -0.40 -2.96 -12.61
CA GLN A 152 -1.44 -2.22 -13.33
C GLN A 152 -0.85 -1.19 -14.30
N CYS A 153 0.29 -0.61 -13.96
CA CYS A 153 0.99 0.39 -14.76
C CYS A 153 1.71 -0.20 -15.97
N ALA A 154 2.41 -1.32 -15.79
CA ALA A 154 3.34 -1.87 -16.79
C ALA A 154 3.29 -3.41 -16.82
N TYR A 155 4.10 -3.99 -17.70
CA TYR A 155 4.42 -5.42 -17.82
C TYR A 155 5.93 -5.62 -17.64
N PRO A 156 6.42 -5.81 -16.40
CA PRO A 156 7.84 -6.06 -16.13
C PRO A 156 8.37 -7.28 -16.87
N GLY A 157 9.67 -7.27 -17.23
CA GLY A 157 10.38 -8.42 -17.79
C GLY A 157 10.52 -9.52 -16.73
N GLN A 158 11.13 -9.18 -15.60
CA GLN A 158 11.10 -9.91 -14.34
C GLN A 158 10.56 -9.01 -13.23
N PHE A 159 9.74 -9.57 -12.34
CA PHE A 159 9.25 -8.85 -11.17
C PHE A 159 9.54 -9.59 -9.87
N HIS A 160 10.44 -9.04 -9.06
CA HIS A 160 10.82 -9.61 -7.79
C HIS A 160 10.08 -8.92 -6.63
N CYS A 161 9.23 -9.65 -5.94
CA CYS A 161 8.53 -9.19 -4.74
C CYS A 161 9.13 -9.85 -3.50
N ASN A 162 9.91 -9.10 -2.72
CA ASN A 162 10.48 -9.61 -1.48
C ASN A 162 9.64 -9.23 -0.26
N GLU A 163 9.43 -10.18 0.66
CA GLU A 163 8.88 -9.91 1.98
C GLU A 163 9.57 -10.78 3.02
N TYR A 164 10.24 -10.15 3.98
CA TYR A 164 10.99 -10.83 5.03
C TYR A 164 10.09 -11.63 6.00
N ASP A 165 8.92 -11.10 6.37
CA ASP A 165 8.03 -11.75 7.33
C ASP A 165 7.22 -12.89 6.70
N ASP A 166 7.19 -14.07 7.34
CA ASP A 166 6.53 -15.25 6.79
C ASP A 166 5.01 -15.09 6.63
N LEU A 167 4.35 -14.51 7.64
CA LEU A 167 2.89 -14.32 7.62
C LEU A 167 2.50 -13.33 6.53
N ARG A 168 3.23 -12.21 6.43
CA ARG A 168 3.01 -11.19 5.40
C ARG A 168 3.34 -11.70 4.02
N SER A 169 4.37 -12.55 3.87
CA SER A 169 4.69 -13.21 2.60
C SER A 169 3.55 -14.11 2.12
N ARG A 170 2.86 -14.82 3.03
CA ARG A 170 1.64 -15.57 2.69
C ARG A 170 0.51 -14.66 2.19
N TRP A 171 0.31 -13.49 2.81
CA TRP A 171 -0.68 -12.51 2.33
C TRP A 171 -0.33 -11.91 0.97
N LEU A 172 0.96 -11.66 0.72
CA LEU A 172 1.46 -11.20 -0.56
C LEU A 172 1.18 -12.22 -1.67
N LYS A 173 1.47 -13.50 -1.43
CA LYS A 173 1.17 -14.59 -2.39
C LYS A 173 -0.32 -14.67 -2.70
N GLN A 174 -1.18 -14.65 -1.68
CA GLN A 174 -2.64 -14.63 -1.86
C GLN A 174 -3.13 -13.40 -2.63
N THR A 175 -2.46 -12.26 -2.45
CA THR A 175 -2.76 -11.03 -3.17
C THR A 175 -2.37 -11.18 -4.64
N ILE A 176 -1.15 -11.65 -4.95
CA ILE A 176 -0.72 -11.89 -6.34
C ILE A 176 -1.70 -12.85 -7.04
N GLU A 177 -2.04 -13.97 -6.42
CA GLU A 177 -3.01 -14.94 -6.97
C GLU A 177 -4.41 -14.33 -7.19
N SER A 178 -4.83 -13.40 -6.34
CA SER A 178 -6.12 -12.71 -6.48
C SER A 178 -6.19 -11.69 -7.61
N PHE A 179 -5.06 -11.23 -8.14
CA PHE A 179 -5.04 -10.11 -9.08
C PHE A 179 -4.38 -10.45 -10.40
N ILE A 180 -3.43 -11.39 -10.42
CA ILE A 180 -2.59 -11.66 -11.57
C ILE A 180 -2.99 -12.98 -12.24
N PRO A 181 -3.27 -12.99 -13.56
CA PRO A 181 -3.60 -14.20 -14.28
C PRO A 181 -2.37 -15.11 -14.46
N TYR A 182 -2.61 -16.42 -14.56
CA TYR A 182 -1.56 -17.46 -14.63
C TYR A 182 -0.40 -17.18 -15.61
N PRO A 183 -0.62 -16.69 -16.85
CA PRO A 183 0.48 -16.42 -17.79
C PRO A 183 1.50 -15.40 -17.27
N LEU A 184 1.06 -14.45 -16.44
CA LEU A 184 1.92 -13.40 -15.88
C LEU A 184 2.51 -13.78 -14.52
N ILE A 185 2.09 -14.90 -13.91
CA ILE A 185 2.67 -15.35 -12.64
C ILE A 185 4.12 -15.81 -12.85
N ASN A 186 4.44 -16.34 -14.04
CA ASN A 186 5.77 -16.87 -14.35
C ASN A 186 6.90 -15.84 -14.33
N VAL A 187 6.56 -14.55 -14.53
CA VAL A 187 7.55 -13.46 -14.44
C VAL A 187 7.68 -12.91 -13.02
N ILE A 188 6.86 -13.38 -12.07
CA ILE A 188 6.83 -12.89 -10.69
C ILE A 188 7.55 -13.87 -9.76
N THR A 189 8.65 -13.41 -9.17
CA THR A 189 9.35 -14.13 -8.10
C THR A 189 8.93 -13.58 -6.75
N VAL A 190 8.59 -14.47 -5.79
CA VAL A 190 8.33 -14.07 -4.39
C VAL A 190 9.36 -14.69 -3.47
N SER A 191 10.14 -13.86 -2.78
CA SER A 191 11.19 -14.30 -1.86
C SER A 191 10.91 -13.90 -0.41
N LYS A 192 11.65 -14.54 0.51
CA LYS A 192 11.68 -14.23 1.94
C LYS A 192 13.12 -13.99 2.39
N LEU A 193 13.72 -12.92 1.90
CA LEU A 193 15.11 -12.57 2.15
C LEU A 193 15.20 -11.29 2.98
N ASP A 194 16.31 -11.12 3.69
CA ASP A 194 16.65 -9.84 4.28
C ASP A 194 16.95 -8.84 3.15
N GLY A 195 16.12 -7.80 3.04
CA GLY A 195 16.24 -6.80 1.98
C GLY A 195 17.61 -6.12 1.94
N ARG A 196 18.32 -6.07 3.07
CA ARG A 196 19.68 -5.50 3.17
C ARG A 196 20.73 -6.31 2.44
N GLN A 197 20.43 -7.56 2.11
CA GLN A 197 21.36 -8.51 1.47
C GLN A 197 21.02 -8.75 -0.01
N ILE A 198 19.86 -8.31 -0.50
CA ILE A 198 19.41 -8.61 -1.87
C ILE A 198 20.35 -8.02 -2.93
N GLY A 199 20.84 -6.79 -2.71
CA GLY A 199 21.81 -6.15 -3.60
C GLY A 199 23.13 -6.92 -3.71
N ASP A 200 23.53 -7.60 -2.63
CA ASP A 200 24.78 -8.40 -2.61
C ASP A 200 24.58 -9.78 -3.28
N LEU A 201 23.35 -10.34 -3.23
CA LEU A 201 23.02 -11.68 -3.73
C LEU A 201 22.71 -11.72 -5.23
N LYS A 202 22.21 -10.61 -5.78
CA LYS A 202 21.91 -10.47 -7.22
C LYS A 202 22.60 -9.22 -7.76
N PRO A 203 23.86 -9.36 -8.21
CA PRO A 203 24.59 -8.26 -8.84
C PRO A 203 24.05 -7.92 -10.23
N GLU A 204 23.25 -8.80 -10.85
CA GLU A 204 22.41 -8.46 -12.00
C GLU A 204 21.34 -7.46 -11.55
N LEU A 205 21.40 -6.27 -12.11
CA LEU A 205 20.74 -5.08 -11.60
C LEU A 205 19.29 -4.98 -12.05
N TYR A 206 18.41 -4.77 -11.10
CA TYR A 206 17.07 -4.26 -11.37
C TYR A 206 17.18 -2.87 -11.98
N GLU A 207 16.55 -2.63 -13.13
CA GLU A 207 16.44 -1.26 -13.65
C GLU A 207 15.61 -0.38 -12.72
N LYS A 208 14.61 -0.96 -12.04
CA LYS A 208 13.70 -0.23 -11.14
C LYS A 208 13.60 -0.89 -9.78
N VAL A 209 13.82 -0.11 -8.72
CA VAL A 209 13.64 -0.59 -7.34
C VAL A 209 12.64 0.28 -6.59
N LEU A 210 11.60 -0.36 -6.06
CA LEU A 210 10.67 0.20 -5.09
C LEU A 210 11.07 -0.25 -3.69
N VAL A 211 11.29 0.72 -2.79
CA VAL A 211 11.47 0.45 -1.36
C VAL A 211 10.43 1.17 -0.53
N ASP A 212 9.36 0.43 -0.21
CA ASP A 212 8.37 0.81 0.80
C ASP A 212 8.83 0.35 2.18
N ALA A 213 9.78 1.07 2.75
CA ALA A 213 10.49 0.60 3.94
C ALA A 213 9.54 0.42 5.13
N PRO A 214 9.78 -0.57 6.01
CA PRO A 214 8.98 -0.78 7.20
C PRO A 214 8.93 0.49 8.03
N CYS A 215 7.71 0.87 8.39
CA CYS A 215 7.40 2.16 8.94
C CYS A 215 6.71 2.02 10.29
N SER A 216 6.61 3.12 11.04
CA SER A 216 5.95 3.10 12.36
C SER A 216 4.44 2.86 12.26
N ASN A 217 3.86 2.97 11.06
CA ASN A 217 2.45 2.66 10.76
C ASN A 217 1.48 3.36 11.73
N ASP A 218 1.75 4.64 12.01
CA ASP A 218 1.17 5.44 13.08
C ASP A 218 -0.35 5.39 13.15
N ARG A 219 -0.98 5.51 11.99
CA ARG A 219 -2.44 5.46 11.87
C ARG A 219 -3.02 4.14 12.34
N SER A 220 -2.33 3.01 12.15
CA SER A 220 -2.83 1.72 12.59
C SER A 220 -2.75 1.58 14.12
N TRP A 221 -1.64 2.04 14.72
CA TRP A 221 -1.44 1.97 16.17
C TRP A 221 -2.27 2.98 16.96
N LEU A 222 -2.62 4.11 16.35
CA LEU A 222 -3.54 5.09 16.96
C LEU A 222 -4.89 4.47 17.33
N PHE A 223 -5.30 3.39 16.68
CA PHE A 223 -6.55 2.68 16.98
C PHE A 223 -6.31 1.24 17.47
N SER A 224 -5.13 0.97 18.03
CA SER A 224 -4.83 -0.31 18.66
C SER A 224 -5.63 -0.47 19.96
N SER A 225 -6.26 -1.64 20.13
CA SER A 225 -6.87 -2.02 21.41
C SER A 225 -5.85 -2.61 22.40
N ASP A 226 -4.66 -2.99 21.94
CA ASP A 226 -3.58 -3.52 22.77
C ASP A 226 -2.59 -2.40 23.10
N ILE A 227 -2.68 -1.88 24.32
CA ILE A 227 -1.85 -0.78 24.83
C ILE A 227 -0.40 -1.25 25.03
N GLN A 228 -0.18 -2.49 25.49
CA GLN A 228 1.16 -3.00 25.78
C GLN A 228 1.96 -3.17 24.49
N GLN A 229 1.34 -3.74 23.45
CA GLN A 229 1.96 -3.81 22.14
C GLN A 229 2.18 -2.43 21.51
N ALA A 230 1.24 -1.50 21.68
CA ALA A 230 1.40 -0.14 21.19
C ALA A 230 2.62 0.55 21.85
N MET A 231 2.80 0.41 23.16
CA MET A 231 3.96 0.94 23.88
C MET A 231 5.28 0.30 23.43
N LEU A 232 5.31 -1.03 23.28
CA LEU A 232 6.49 -1.73 22.76
C LEU A 232 6.89 -1.22 21.38
N ARG A 233 5.90 -0.98 20.50
CA ARG A 233 6.13 -0.44 19.16
C ARG A 233 6.64 0.99 19.17
N LEU A 234 6.13 1.84 20.05
CA LEU A 234 6.67 3.20 20.24
C LEU A 234 8.14 3.18 20.67
N MET A 235 8.54 2.21 21.52
CA MET A 235 9.95 2.04 21.89
C MET A 235 10.80 1.58 20.71
N GLN A 236 10.33 0.59 19.95
CA GLN A 236 11.02 0.04 18.77
C GLN A 236 11.11 1.04 17.61
N ARG A 237 10.25 2.06 17.58
CA ARG A 237 10.25 3.11 16.53
C ARG A 237 11.60 3.79 16.36
N LYS A 238 12.40 3.89 17.44
CA LYS A 238 13.73 4.53 17.42
C LYS A 238 14.74 3.81 16.53
N GLU A 239 14.57 2.51 16.30
CA GLU A 239 15.45 1.70 15.47
C GLU A 239 15.07 1.75 13.98
N LEU A 240 13.84 2.19 13.65
CA LEU A 240 13.34 2.20 12.28
C LEU A 240 14.16 3.08 11.33
N PRO A 241 14.60 4.30 11.68
CA PRO A 241 15.40 5.11 10.78
C PRO A 241 16.71 4.43 10.37
N SER A 242 17.39 3.74 11.29
CA SER A 242 18.62 2.98 11.00
C SER A 242 18.34 1.83 10.02
N LEU A 243 17.28 1.07 10.26
CA LEU A 243 16.87 -0.01 9.35
C LEU A 243 16.48 0.53 7.96
N GLN A 244 15.68 1.61 7.93
CA GLN A 244 15.28 2.27 6.69
C GLN A 244 16.49 2.74 5.90
N PHE A 245 17.46 3.38 6.56
CA PHE A 245 18.70 3.80 5.91
C PHE A 245 19.49 2.62 5.34
N GLN A 246 19.58 1.49 6.05
CA GLN A 246 20.24 0.28 5.55
C GLN A 246 19.53 -0.32 4.33
N LEU A 247 18.20 -0.26 4.28
CA LEU A 247 17.40 -0.72 3.14
C LEU A 247 17.48 0.25 1.95
N LEU A 248 17.68 1.54 2.21
CA LEU A 248 17.84 2.57 1.19
C LEU A 248 19.26 2.71 0.65
N SER A 249 20.26 2.29 1.42
CA SER A 249 21.67 2.41 1.04
C SER A 249 21.91 1.57 -0.21
N PRO A 250 22.19 2.19 -1.37
CA PRO A 250 22.45 1.46 -2.59
C PRO A 250 23.72 0.64 -2.37
N ARG A 251 23.58 -0.68 -2.29
CA ARG A 251 24.72 -1.61 -2.37
C ARG A 251 24.95 -2.14 -3.78
N ALA A 252 24.04 -1.81 -4.70
CA ALA A 252 24.07 -2.19 -6.09
C ALA A 252 24.15 -0.94 -6.99
N GLU A 253 24.76 -1.05 -8.17
CA GLU A 253 24.79 -0.02 -9.22
C GLU A 253 23.41 0.17 -9.89
N THR A 254 22.36 0.51 -9.13
CA THR A 254 20.99 0.62 -9.65
C THR A 254 20.82 1.86 -10.54
N THR A 255 20.14 1.69 -11.68
CA THR A 255 19.87 2.78 -12.63
C THR A 255 18.76 3.72 -12.17
N ASP A 256 17.69 3.25 -11.53
CA ASP A 256 16.61 4.12 -11.02
C ASP A 256 15.97 3.59 -9.73
N TYR A 257 15.67 4.49 -8.79
CA TYR A 257 15.22 4.13 -7.45
C TYR A 257 14.06 5.01 -6.95
N ALA A 258 12.98 4.39 -6.46
CA ALA A 258 11.88 5.07 -5.78
C ALA A 258 11.71 4.55 -4.36
N ALA A 259 11.75 5.45 -3.38
CA ALA A 259 11.66 5.15 -1.96
C ALA A 259 10.38 5.74 -1.37
N THR A 260 9.74 5.02 -0.46
CA THR A 260 8.77 5.58 0.49
C THR A 260 9.30 5.39 1.91
N LEU A 261 9.46 6.50 2.62
CA LEU A 261 9.78 6.52 4.05
C LEU A 261 8.58 7.00 4.86
N CYS A 262 8.46 6.57 6.11
CA CYS A 262 7.41 7.06 7.00
C CYS A 262 7.57 8.58 7.22
N GLY A 263 6.54 9.36 6.86
CA GLY A 263 6.55 10.81 7.03
C GLY A 263 7.32 11.59 5.94
N GLY A 264 7.88 10.90 4.95
CA GLY A 264 8.51 11.53 3.78
C GLY A 264 7.60 11.52 2.55
N LEU A 265 7.72 12.55 1.70
CA LEU A 265 7.31 12.47 0.31
C LEU A 265 8.09 11.32 -0.38
N PRO A 266 7.52 10.65 -1.39
CA PRO A 266 8.28 9.68 -2.18
C PRO A 266 9.56 10.33 -2.71
N VAL A 267 10.69 9.69 -2.46
CA VAL A 267 12.00 10.15 -2.93
C VAL A 267 12.34 9.30 -4.15
N CYS A 268 12.37 9.93 -5.33
CA CYS A 268 12.90 9.30 -6.53
C CYS A 268 14.28 9.88 -6.83
N THR A 269 15.27 9.01 -6.93
CA THR A 269 16.58 9.35 -7.46
C THR A 269 16.70 8.68 -8.81
N HIS A 270 16.83 9.51 -9.85
CA HIS A 270 17.19 9.01 -11.17
C HIS A 270 18.71 8.80 -11.17
N GLY A 271 19.16 7.60 -11.49
CA GLY A 271 20.58 7.35 -11.74
C GLY A 271 21.01 8.12 -12.98
N LYS A 272 22.30 8.47 -13.04
CA LYS A 272 22.88 9.15 -14.19
C LYS A 272 22.98 8.24 -15.40
#